data_AF-A0A256IWV6-F1
#
_entry.id   AF-A0A256IWV6-F1
#
_cell.length_a   1.000
_cell.length_b   1.000
_cell.length_c   1.000
_cell.angle_alpha   90.00
_cell.angle_beta   90.00
_cell.angle_gamma   90.00
#
_symmetry.space_group_name_H-M   'P 1'
#
loop_
_entity.id
_entity.type
_entity.pdbx_description
1 polymer ?
#
loop_
_entity_poly.entity_id
_entity_poly.type
_entity_poly.pdbx_seq_one_letter_code
_entity_poly.pdbx_strand_id
1 'polypeptide(L)'
;ESVADAADDDAYPIAADVGLDPFSREAYDHLESTYREQGRRDLFSAITDRDHLRVTSYVVDVGRGVGVLHAEDDGTPKERLVGSWMGGMLRELDSRGRKNPQAFSYDGVLSQGNGVATVVEDASQHADLLRRLLNVPDERRVKLDKGIGMDLDTQLIVISNPDLDAELDRHAERGDADPLKALKRRLSKHEFRYLTNRRLEARLLRREIAGATAVEDGSVGASGAAAPDAGDGRDRDPGAAPLSVAVRESDGTVAEREIAPHAIGAAALYAVVTRLDADDLPGDLDLIETAELYETGEVRRGDDAVTVADVDLAEGDGRNGIPVTYARDAVADLLSSTADRSHPELPVERVITPTDVLDALADGLVDAPVFSRAEAAEFDGRREPVATQIRERQREDVIDAILAAETVSAETVAEYVEHVYAWDDDDPTERGRADEAPDPLAMKVFETETLGRFDESDYRGTDPGRAVESFRRERVIRGLTRYAWRNRGDAFSVDDVELAEVPELKAVIDANDLADVKRRFPDLDPAAWADPPADTETERVKAETIDRLCDRGYTPASAELTSRAVMEQVRKEWPDIDGERAGDAGPSDGAGPDGGGDPWD
;
A
#
# COMPACT_ATOMS: atom_id res chain seq x y z
N GLU A 1 -23.69 3.48 -5.93
CA GLU A 1 -24.26 3.87 -4.64
C GLU A 1 -23.52 3.11 -3.57
N SER A 2 -22.94 3.85 -2.63
CA SER A 2 -21.96 3.37 -1.64
C SER A 2 -22.63 2.51 -0.56
N VAL A 3 -22.01 1.38 -0.23
CA VAL A 3 -22.41 0.49 0.90
C VAL A 3 -22.19 1.16 2.27
N ALA A 4 -21.49 2.30 2.31
CA ALA A 4 -21.07 2.95 3.55
C ALA A 4 -22.18 3.72 4.30
N ASP A 5 -23.31 4.05 3.66
CA ASP A 5 -24.43 4.74 4.36
C ASP A 5 -25.29 3.78 5.22
N ALA A 6 -24.91 2.50 5.33
CA ALA A 6 -25.71 1.47 6.01
C ALA A 6 -25.22 1.10 7.43
N ALA A 7 -24.14 1.70 7.92
CA ALA A 7 -23.50 1.31 9.17
C ALA A 7 -23.53 2.44 10.21
N ASP A 8 -24.69 3.07 10.41
CA ASP A 8 -24.93 3.94 11.55
C ASP A 8 -25.63 3.16 12.69
N ASP A 9 -25.19 3.48 13.91
CA ASP A 9 -25.15 2.68 15.14
C ASP A 9 -26.51 2.45 15.85
N ASP A 10 -27.60 2.30 15.10
CA ASP A 10 -28.88 1.83 15.62
C ASP A 10 -29.26 0.55 14.88
N ALA A 11 -29.23 -0.58 15.60
CA ALA A 11 -29.57 -1.91 15.12
C ALA A 11 -30.90 -1.92 14.32
N TYR A 12 -30.81 -1.74 13.01
CA TYR A 12 -31.85 -2.14 12.09
C TYR A 12 -31.89 -3.66 12.13
N PRO A 13 -32.97 -4.29 12.64
CA PRO A 13 -33.18 -5.68 12.28
C PRO A 13 -33.29 -5.66 10.77
N ILE A 14 -32.32 -6.27 10.08
CA ILE A 14 -32.42 -6.56 8.66
C ILE A 14 -33.66 -7.44 8.54
N ALA A 15 -34.80 -6.81 8.29
CA ALA A 15 -36.08 -7.48 8.13
C ALA A 15 -36.07 -8.03 6.70
N ALA A 16 -35.40 -9.17 6.53
CA ALA A 16 -35.50 -9.93 5.30
C ALA A 16 -36.87 -10.60 5.29
N ASP A 17 -37.66 -10.36 4.24
CA ASP A 17 -38.92 -11.07 3.99
C ASP A 17 -38.59 -12.48 3.46
N VAL A 18 -38.05 -13.32 4.34
CA VAL A 18 -37.63 -14.69 4.06
C VAL A 18 -38.64 -15.68 4.61
N GLY A 19 -38.86 -16.76 3.86
CA GLY A 19 -39.62 -17.90 4.36
C GLY A 19 -38.88 -18.60 5.51
N LEU A 20 -39.55 -19.54 6.18
CA LEU A 20 -38.87 -20.45 7.10
C LEU A 20 -37.74 -21.17 6.35
N ASP A 21 -36.58 -21.30 7.02
CA ASP A 21 -35.47 -22.09 6.52
C ASP A 21 -35.93 -23.54 6.26
N PRO A 22 -35.25 -24.30 5.39
CA PRO A 22 -35.68 -25.64 5.00
C PRO A 22 -36.01 -26.58 6.17
N PHE A 23 -35.24 -26.52 7.27
CA PHE A 23 -35.49 -27.37 8.43
C PHE A 23 -36.73 -26.89 9.20
N SER A 24 -36.85 -25.59 9.47
CA SER A 24 -38.01 -25.03 10.17
C SER A 24 -39.31 -25.24 9.40
N ARG A 25 -39.26 -25.21 8.06
CA ARG A 25 -40.40 -25.51 7.19
C ARG A 25 -40.84 -26.97 7.28
N GLU A 26 -39.90 -27.92 7.17
CA GLU A 26 -40.20 -29.35 7.32
C GLU A 26 -40.75 -29.66 8.72
N ALA A 27 -40.17 -29.05 9.76
CA ALA A 27 -40.68 -29.15 11.12
C ALA A 27 -42.10 -28.58 11.26
N TYR A 28 -42.38 -27.43 10.62
CA TYR A 28 -43.71 -26.84 10.57
C TYR A 28 -44.71 -27.79 9.89
N ASP A 29 -44.38 -28.32 8.70
CA ASP A 29 -45.27 -29.21 7.94
C ASP A 29 -45.55 -30.52 8.69
N HIS A 30 -44.52 -31.08 9.35
CA HIS A 30 -44.67 -32.28 10.18
C HIS A 30 -45.59 -32.04 11.38
N LEU A 31 -45.39 -30.93 12.10
CA LEU A 31 -46.22 -30.55 13.25
C LEU A 31 -47.65 -30.21 12.82
N GLU A 32 -47.82 -29.53 11.68
CA GLU A 32 -49.12 -29.21 11.11
C GLU A 32 -49.90 -30.47 10.79
N SER A 33 -49.29 -31.42 10.08
CA SER A 33 -49.91 -32.71 9.75
C SER A 33 -50.32 -33.46 11.02
N THR A 34 -49.41 -33.57 11.98
CA THR A 34 -49.62 -34.29 13.24
C THR A 34 -50.77 -33.67 14.05
N TYR A 35 -50.80 -32.34 14.20
CA TYR A 35 -51.86 -31.68 14.96
C TYR A 35 -53.21 -31.70 14.23
N ARG A 36 -53.21 -31.68 12.89
CA ARG A 36 -54.41 -31.83 12.07
C ARG A 36 -55.02 -33.22 12.25
N GLU A 37 -54.19 -34.28 12.27
CA GLU A 37 -54.62 -35.66 12.55
C GLU A 37 -55.18 -35.81 13.98
N GLN A 38 -54.63 -35.08 14.95
CA GLN A 38 -55.11 -35.06 16.34
C GLN A 38 -56.36 -34.18 16.53
N GLY A 39 -56.88 -33.56 15.47
CA GLY A 39 -58.09 -32.73 15.51
C GLY A 39 -57.90 -31.35 16.16
N ARG A 40 -56.65 -30.88 16.31
CA ARG A 40 -56.37 -29.52 16.81
C ARG A 40 -56.77 -28.49 15.75
N ARG A 41 -57.36 -27.36 16.19
CA ARG A 41 -57.87 -26.31 15.29
C ARG A 41 -56.97 -25.06 15.25
N ASP A 42 -56.26 -24.83 16.33
CA ASP A 42 -55.29 -23.75 16.56
C ASP A 42 -53.89 -24.12 16.03
N LEU A 43 -53.80 -24.62 14.79
CA LEU A 43 -52.56 -25.18 14.23
C LEU A 43 -51.38 -24.20 14.30
N PHE A 44 -51.58 -22.95 13.89
CA PHE A 44 -50.49 -21.96 13.89
C PHE A 44 -49.92 -21.74 15.30
N SER A 45 -50.78 -21.44 16.29
CA SER A 45 -50.37 -21.26 17.68
C SER A 45 -49.77 -22.52 18.30
N ALA A 46 -50.26 -23.69 17.90
CA ALA A 46 -49.76 -24.99 18.32
C ALA A 46 -48.33 -25.27 17.86
N ILE A 47 -48.03 -24.94 16.61
CA ILE A 47 -46.76 -25.20 15.95
C ILE A 47 -45.72 -24.16 16.37
N THR A 48 -46.14 -22.90 16.52
CA THR A 48 -45.28 -21.77 16.94
C THR A 48 -45.17 -21.63 18.46
N ASP A 49 -45.62 -22.64 19.22
CA ASP A 49 -45.49 -22.65 20.67
C ASP A 49 -44.01 -22.59 21.08
N ARG A 50 -43.71 -21.93 22.21
CA ARG A 50 -42.36 -21.80 22.74
C ARG A 50 -41.69 -23.14 23.01
N ASP A 51 -42.48 -24.20 23.22
CA ASP A 51 -41.98 -25.56 23.39
C ASP A 51 -41.35 -26.13 22.09
N HIS A 52 -41.76 -25.62 20.92
CA HIS A 52 -41.20 -25.99 19.61
C HIS A 52 -40.15 -25.01 19.10
N LEU A 53 -40.21 -23.76 19.56
CA LEU A 53 -39.24 -22.73 19.19
C LEU A 53 -37.95 -22.87 20.00
N ARG A 54 -36.88 -23.33 19.33
CA ARG A 54 -35.52 -23.22 19.86
C ARG A 54 -34.82 -22.04 19.19
N VAL A 55 -34.61 -20.97 19.94
CA VAL A 55 -33.64 -19.94 19.54
C VAL A 55 -32.25 -20.52 19.75
N THR A 56 -31.71 -21.14 18.70
CA THR A 56 -30.28 -21.44 18.66
C THR A 56 -29.58 -20.17 18.21
N SER A 57 -28.59 -19.68 18.97
CA SER A 57 -27.58 -18.80 18.40
C SER A 57 -27.02 -19.51 17.16
N TYR A 58 -27.38 -19.01 15.98
CA TYR A 58 -26.94 -19.60 14.73
C TYR A 58 -25.49 -19.15 14.53
N VAL A 59 -24.57 -19.98 15.00
CA VAL A 59 -23.14 -19.81 14.78
C VAL A 59 -22.86 -20.37 13.40
N VAL A 60 -22.51 -19.47 12.48
CA VAL A 60 -22.10 -19.78 11.12
C VAL A 60 -20.71 -20.42 11.16
N ASP A 61 -20.53 -21.52 10.43
CA ASP A 61 -19.24 -22.19 10.26
C ASP A 61 -19.21 -22.96 8.92
N VAL A 62 -18.04 -23.44 8.51
CA VAL A 62 -17.90 -24.32 7.34
C VAL A 62 -18.71 -25.61 7.58
N GLY A 63 -19.57 -25.95 6.63
CA GLY A 63 -20.53 -27.05 6.76
C GLY A 63 -21.83 -26.65 7.49
N ARG A 64 -21.91 -25.46 8.07
CA ARG A 64 -23.04 -24.94 8.85
C ARG A 64 -23.33 -23.48 8.50
N GLY A 65 -23.96 -23.27 7.36
CA GLY A 65 -24.25 -21.94 6.81
C GLY A 65 -23.23 -21.49 5.78
N VAL A 66 -21.99 -21.95 5.87
CA VAL A 66 -20.98 -21.74 4.82
C VAL A 66 -20.67 -23.07 4.15
N GLY A 67 -21.11 -23.23 2.90
CA GLY A 67 -20.65 -24.32 2.03
C GLY A 67 -19.38 -23.89 1.30
N VAL A 68 -18.39 -24.76 1.16
CA VAL A 68 -17.19 -24.48 0.36
C VAL A 68 -16.95 -25.63 -0.60
N LEU A 69 -16.92 -25.30 -1.89
CA LEU A 69 -16.43 -26.17 -2.96
C LEU A 69 -14.98 -25.77 -3.21
N HIS A 70 -14.07 -26.55 -2.66
CA HIS A 70 -12.64 -26.40 -2.86
C HIS A 70 -12.22 -26.89 -4.23
N ALA A 71 -11.28 -26.19 -4.85
CA ALA A 71 -10.51 -26.69 -5.96
C ALA A 71 -9.20 -27.28 -5.42
N GLU A 72 -9.07 -28.61 -5.39
CA GLU A 72 -7.75 -29.24 -5.17
C GLU A 72 -7.15 -29.67 -6.50
N ASP A 73 -5.88 -29.32 -6.71
CA ASP A 73 -5.12 -29.66 -7.92
C ASP A 73 -4.87 -31.17 -8.05
N ASP A 74 -4.80 -31.89 -6.91
CA ASP A 74 -4.48 -33.31 -6.85
C ASP A 74 -5.50 -34.12 -6.03
N GLY A 75 -5.56 -35.42 -6.29
CA GLY A 75 -6.47 -36.35 -5.62
C GLY A 75 -7.55 -36.93 -6.53
N THR A 76 -8.38 -37.80 -5.95
CA THR A 76 -9.55 -38.38 -6.63
C THR A 76 -10.56 -37.28 -6.98
N PRO A 77 -11.45 -37.48 -7.97
CA PRO A 77 -12.51 -36.52 -8.29
C PRO A 77 -13.43 -36.15 -7.11
N LYS A 78 -13.33 -36.84 -5.96
CA LYS A 78 -14.02 -36.51 -4.72
C LYS A 78 -13.18 -35.61 -3.83
N GLU A 79 -11.88 -35.86 -3.70
CA GLU A 79 -10.96 -35.02 -2.93
C GLU A 79 -10.90 -33.62 -3.54
N ARG A 80 -10.81 -33.52 -4.88
CA ARG A 80 -10.95 -32.26 -5.63
C ARG A 80 -12.29 -31.53 -5.52
N LEU A 81 -13.27 -32.12 -4.84
CA LEU A 81 -14.65 -31.65 -4.81
C LEU A 81 -15.05 -31.19 -3.40
N VAL A 82 -14.30 -31.62 -2.38
CA VAL A 82 -14.63 -31.38 -0.97
C VAL A 82 -13.41 -31.21 -0.05
N GLY A 83 -12.20 -31.24 -0.59
CA GLY A 83 -10.94 -31.12 0.16
C GLY A 83 -10.44 -32.43 0.76
N SER A 84 -9.13 -32.62 0.77
CA SER A 84 -8.38 -33.75 1.32
C SER A 84 -8.50 -33.87 2.84
N TRP A 85 -8.70 -32.75 3.54
CA TRP A 85 -8.87 -32.68 5.00
C TRP A 85 -10.15 -33.37 5.51
N MET A 86 -11.20 -33.43 4.66
CA MET A 86 -12.49 -34.01 5.02
C MET A 86 -12.45 -35.51 5.30
N GLY A 87 -11.45 -36.24 4.77
CA GLY A 87 -11.24 -37.66 5.10
C GLY A 87 -10.97 -37.92 6.59
N GLY A 88 -10.49 -36.92 7.34
CA GLY A 88 -10.32 -36.96 8.80
C GLY A 88 -11.64 -36.75 9.55
N MET A 89 -12.37 -35.69 9.22
CA MET A 89 -13.67 -35.36 9.82
C MET A 89 -14.73 -36.43 9.57
N LEU A 90 -14.71 -37.06 8.39
CA LEU A 90 -15.61 -38.17 8.02
C LEU A 90 -15.34 -39.46 8.82
N ARG A 91 -14.09 -39.76 9.19
CA ARG A 91 -13.77 -40.89 10.07
C ARG A 91 -14.42 -40.72 11.45
N GLU A 92 -14.51 -39.47 11.91
CA GLU A 92 -15.16 -39.09 13.16
C GLU A 92 -16.70 -39.15 13.05
N LEU A 93 -17.27 -38.83 11.89
CA LEU A 93 -18.72 -38.92 11.63
C LEU A 93 -19.22 -40.34 11.34
N ASP A 94 -18.47 -41.16 10.59
CA ASP A 94 -18.78 -42.58 10.34
C ASP A 94 -18.76 -43.40 11.65
N SER A 95 -18.00 -42.96 12.66
CA SER A 95 -18.02 -43.54 14.00
C SER A 95 -19.40 -43.47 14.69
N ARG A 96 -20.31 -42.61 14.20
CA ARG A 96 -21.69 -42.44 14.70
C ARG A 96 -22.75 -43.22 13.90
N GLY A 97 -22.37 -43.99 12.88
CA GLY A 97 -23.22 -45.00 12.24
C GLY A 97 -24.35 -44.48 11.32
N ARG A 98 -24.36 -43.21 10.91
CA ARG A 98 -25.29 -42.67 9.91
C ARG A 98 -24.52 -42.05 8.73
N LYS A 99 -24.70 -42.59 7.52
CA LYS A 99 -24.22 -41.95 6.28
C LYS A 99 -24.94 -40.61 6.10
N ASN A 100 -24.21 -39.50 6.16
CA ASN A 100 -24.75 -38.17 5.87
C ASN A 100 -25.09 -38.07 4.37
N PRO A 101 -26.37 -37.84 3.97
CA PRO A 101 -26.76 -37.72 2.56
C PRO A 101 -26.23 -36.45 1.87
N GLN A 102 -25.73 -35.48 2.64
CA GLN A 102 -25.02 -34.30 2.12
C GLN A 102 -23.56 -34.61 1.75
N ALA A 103 -23.04 -35.78 2.13
CA ALA A 103 -21.67 -36.15 1.85
C ALA A 103 -21.52 -36.61 0.39
N PHE A 104 -20.48 -36.14 -0.29
CA PHE A 104 -20.01 -36.65 -1.58
C PHE A 104 -20.86 -36.31 -2.82
N SER A 105 -21.59 -35.18 -2.83
CA SER A 105 -22.17 -34.60 -4.05
C SER A 105 -22.14 -33.07 -4.01
N TYR A 106 -22.11 -32.43 -5.19
CA TYR A 106 -22.24 -30.98 -5.33
C TYR A 106 -23.50 -30.43 -4.64
N ASP A 107 -24.63 -31.12 -4.84
CA ASP A 107 -25.91 -30.82 -4.19
C ASP A 107 -25.82 -30.85 -2.66
N GLY A 108 -25.02 -31.76 -2.12
CA GLY A 108 -24.75 -31.87 -0.70
C GLY A 108 -23.96 -30.69 -0.16
N VAL A 109 -22.91 -30.25 -0.85
CA VAL A 109 -22.11 -29.08 -0.45
C VAL A 109 -22.91 -27.79 -0.53
N LEU A 110 -23.71 -27.60 -1.59
CA LEU A 110 -24.63 -26.46 -1.71
C LEU A 110 -25.59 -26.39 -0.52
N SER A 111 -26.10 -27.54 -0.06
CA SER A 111 -26.99 -27.60 1.09
C SER A 111 -26.33 -27.25 2.43
N GLN A 112 -24.99 -27.31 2.51
CA GLN A 112 -24.25 -26.89 3.69
C GLN A 112 -24.23 -25.37 3.85
N GLY A 113 -24.33 -24.62 2.74
CA GLY A 113 -24.43 -23.16 2.73
C GLY A 113 -25.81 -22.61 3.06
N ASN A 114 -26.80 -23.48 3.30
CA ASN A 114 -28.16 -23.03 3.58
C ASN A 114 -28.23 -22.12 4.82
N GLY A 115 -28.88 -20.97 4.64
CA GLY A 115 -29.01 -19.90 5.63
C GLY A 115 -28.00 -18.77 5.47
N VAL A 116 -26.91 -18.95 4.71
CA VAL A 116 -25.93 -17.89 4.43
C VAL A 116 -25.40 -17.97 2.99
N ALA A 117 -24.33 -18.74 2.75
CA ALA A 117 -23.62 -18.71 1.48
C ALA A 117 -22.88 -20.01 1.14
N THR A 118 -22.68 -20.24 -0.16
CA THR A 118 -21.82 -21.29 -0.68
C THR A 118 -20.77 -20.65 -1.57
N VAL A 119 -19.50 -20.85 -1.22
CA VAL A 119 -18.34 -20.38 -1.97
C VAL A 119 -17.88 -21.48 -2.92
N VAL A 120 -17.68 -21.13 -4.18
CA VAL A 120 -17.03 -21.96 -5.20
C VAL A 120 -15.68 -21.36 -5.46
N GLU A 121 -14.62 -22.05 -5.03
CA GLU A 121 -13.24 -21.69 -5.33
C GLU A 121 -12.88 -22.19 -6.74
N ASP A 122 -12.05 -21.42 -7.45
CA ASP A 122 -11.59 -21.69 -8.83
C ASP A 122 -12.65 -22.32 -9.75
N ALA A 123 -13.68 -21.55 -10.05
CA ALA A 123 -14.89 -22.08 -10.66
C ALA A 123 -14.70 -22.59 -12.11
N SER A 124 -13.60 -22.28 -12.79
CA SER A 124 -13.25 -22.89 -14.07
C SER A 124 -13.03 -24.40 -13.93
N GLN A 125 -12.47 -24.88 -12.81
CA GLN A 125 -12.37 -26.30 -12.50
C GLN A 125 -13.73 -26.97 -12.25
N HIS A 126 -14.75 -26.16 -11.97
CA HIS A 126 -16.13 -26.57 -11.70
C HIS A 126 -17.10 -26.17 -12.82
N ALA A 127 -16.65 -25.99 -14.06
CA ALA A 127 -17.49 -25.57 -15.18
C ALA A 127 -18.74 -26.45 -15.42
N ASP A 128 -18.62 -27.77 -15.22
CA ASP A 128 -19.74 -28.70 -15.32
C ASP A 128 -20.75 -28.54 -14.17
N LEU A 129 -20.29 -28.13 -12.98
CA LEU A 129 -21.16 -27.73 -11.88
C LEU A 129 -21.90 -26.45 -12.25
N LEU A 130 -21.21 -25.41 -12.73
CA LEU A 130 -21.84 -24.14 -13.12
C LEU A 130 -22.98 -24.35 -14.14
N ARG A 131 -22.80 -25.30 -15.07
CA ARG A 131 -23.87 -25.72 -16.01
C ARG A 131 -25.05 -26.40 -15.32
N ARG A 132 -24.81 -27.24 -14.32
CA ARG A 132 -25.89 -27.89 -13.54
C ARG A 132 -26.58 -26.92 -12.59
N LEU A 133 -25.84 -25.92 -12.09
CA LEU A 133 -26.33 -24.84 -11.26
C LEU A 133 -27.28 -23.90 -12.00
N LEU A 134 -27.35 -23.94 -13.34
CA LEU A 134 -28.32 -23.16 -14.12
C LEU A 134 -29.73 -23.24 -13.53
N ASN A 135 -30.17 -24.41 -13.10
CA ASN A 135 -31.53 -24.59 -12.60
C ASN A 135 -31.66 -24.40 -11.09
N VAL A 136 -30.56 -24.40 -10.34
CA VAL A 136 -30.60 -24.48 -8.87
C VAL A 136 -31.17 -23.22 -8.21
N PRO A 137 -30.78 -21.99 -8.61
CA PRO A 137 -31.40 -20.77 -8.08
C PRO A 137 -32.90 -20.65 -8.40
N ASP A 138 -33.34 -21.21 -9.53
CA ASP A 138 -34.74 -21.19 -9.97
C ASP A 138 -35.56 -22.25 -9.24
N GLU A 139 -35.04 -23.48 -9.15
CA GLU A 139 -35.71 -24.61 -8.52
C GLU A 139 -35.71 -24.50 -6.99
N ARG A 140 -34.74 -23.76 -6.42
CA ARG A 140 -34.50 -23.60 -4.97
C ARG A 140 -34.54 -24.93 -4.22
N ARG A 141 -34.14 -26.01 -4.90
CA ARG A 141 -34.26 -27.38 -4.43
C ARG A 141 -33.25 -28.27 -5.15
N VAL A 142 -32.61 -29.17 -4.41
CA VAL A 142 -31.71 -30.18 -4.96
C VAL A 142 -32.09 -31.58 -4.51
N LYS A 143 -31.55 -32.59 -5.19
CA LYS A 143 -31.69 -33.98 -4.80
C LYS A 143 -30.36 -34.48 -4.25
N LEU A 144 -30.34 -34.78 -2.96
CA LEU A 144 -29.20 -35.39 -2.28
C LEU A 144 -29.03 -36.86 -2.71
N ASP A 145 -27.89 -37.45 -2.33
CA ASP A 145 -27.65 -38.87 -2.55
C ASP A 145 -28.79 -39.70 -1.92
N LYS A 146 -29.28 -40.71 -2.67
CA LYS A 146 -30.51 -41.50 -2.42
C LYS A 146 -31.85 -40.83 -2.78
N GLY A 147 -31.84 -39.71 -3.49
CA GLY A 147 -33.05 -39.09 -4.05
C GLY A 147 -33.89 -38.31 -3.04
N ILE A 148 -33.30 -37.92 -1.92
CA ILE A 148 -33.94 -37.05 -0.93
C ILE A 148 -33.92 -35.63 -1.49
N GLY A 149 -35.09 -35.04 -1.70
CA GLY A 149 -35.21 -33.63 -2.11
C GLY A 149 -35.00 -32.70 -0.93
N MET A 150 -34.22 -31.64 -1.10
CA MET A 150 -33.91 -30.66 -0.07
C MET A 150 -34.01 -29.24 -0.65
N ASP A 151 -34.69 -28.34 0.04
CA ASP A 151 -34.75 -26.93 -0.36
C ASP A 151 -33.39 -26.26 -0.15
N LEU A 152 -33.03 -25.35 -1.04
CA LEU A 152 -31.81 -24.56 -0.99
C LEU A 152 -32.12 -23.08 -0.79
N ASP A 153 -31.41 -22.50 0.15
CA ASP A 153 -31.47 -21.09 0.50
C ASP A 153 -30.06 -20.60 0.85
N THR A 154 -29.22 -20.46 -0.17
CA THR A 154 -27.81 -20.11 -0.04
C THR A 154 -27.45 -19.09 -1.12
N GLN A 155 -26.72 -18.03 -0.75
CA GLN A 155 -26.10 -17.14 -1.73
C GLN A 155 -24.89 -17.84 -2.35
N LEU A 156 -24.84 -17.94 -3.67
CA LEU A 156 -23.67 -18.49 -4.36
C LEU A 156 -22.64 -17.38 -4.58
N ILE A 157 -21.41 -17.63 -4.16
CA ILE A 157 -20.24 -16.78 -4.41
C ILE A 157 -19.28 -17.59 -5.26
N VAL A 158 -19.06 -17.16 -6.49
CA VAL A 158 -18.25 -17.88 -7.47
C VAL A 158 -16.96 -17.09 -7.67
N ILE A 159 -15.83 -17.68 -7.25
CA ILE A 159 -14.51 -17.09 -7.39
C ILE A 159 -13.81 -17.83 -8.53
N SER A 160 -13.22 -17.09 -9.46
CA SER A 160 -12.49 -17.68 -10.57
C SER A 160 -11.44 -16.73 -11.09
N ASN A 161 -10.42 -17.32 -11.70
CA ASN A 161 -9.51 -16.58 -12.56
C ASN A 161 -10.22 -16.10 -13.85
N PRO A 162 -9.59 -15.20 -14.63
CA PRO A 162 -10.17 -14.67 -15.87
C PRO A 162 -10.45 -15.73 -16.95
N ASP A 163 -9.91 -16.94 -16.82
CA ASP A 163 -10.12 -18.06 -17.73
C ASP A 163 -11.59 -18.53 -17.78
N LEU A 164 -12.34 -18.36 -16.69
CA LEU A 164 -13.77 -18.67 -16.69
C LEU A 164 -14.56 -17.81 -17.68
N ASP A 165 -14.19 -16.55 -17.88
CA ASP A 165 -14.86 -15.70 -18.88
C ASP A 165 -14.69 -16.30 -20.28
N ALA A 166 -13.49 -16.76 -20.62
CA ALA A 166 -13.25 -17.46 -21.89
C ALA A 166 -14.07 -18.75 -22.00
N GLU A 167 -14.26 -19.49 -20.90
CA GLU A 167 -15.12 -20.67 -20.89
C GLU A 167 -16.61 -20.32 -21.08
N LEU A 168 -17.09 -19.27 -20.43
CA LEU A 168 -18.46 -18.78 -20.52
C LEU A 168 -18.77 -18.19 -21.92
N ASP A 169 -17.77 -17.65 -22.60
CA ASP A 169 -17.90 -17.05 -23.93
C ASP A 169 -17.53 -17.97 -25.10
N ARG A 170 -17.09 -19.21 -24.83
CA ARG A 170 -16.76 -20.24 -25.86
C ARG A 170 -17.87 -20.47 -26.90
N HIS A 171 -19.11 -20.15 -26.57
CA HIS A 171 -20.27 -20.31 -27.47
C HIS A 171 -21.00 -19.00 -27.79
N ALA A 172 -20.41 -17.84 -27.45
CA ALA A 172 -21.04 -16.53 -27.65
C ALA A 172 -21.42 -16.25 -29.11
N GLU A 173 -20.61 -16.74 -30.07
CA GLU A 173 -20.88 -16.63 -31.52
C GLU A 173 -22.21 -17.29 -31.94
N ARG A 174 -22.73 -18.24 -31.14
CA ARG A 174 -24.01 -18.91 -31.40
C ARG A 174 -25.21 -18.04 -31.05
N GLY A 175 -25.01 -16.83 -30.51
CA GLY A 175 -26.06 -15.86 -30.23
C GLY A 175 -27.13 -16.43 -29.30
N ASP A 176 -28.36 -16.59 -29.80
CA ASP A 176 -29.48 -17.16 -29.03
C ASP A 176 -29.36 -18.67 -28.77
N ALA A 177 -28.51 -19.38 -29.51
CA ALA A 177 -28.25 -20.81 -29.31
C ALA A 177 -27.04 -21.09 -28.39
N ASP A 178 -26.50 -20.07 -27.73
CA ASP A 178 -25.47 -20.22 -26.71
C ASP A 178 -26.05 -20.90 -25.46
N PRO A 179 -25.62 -22.13 -25.12
CA PRO A 179 -26.14 -22.87 -23.98
C PRO A 179 -25.82 -22.21 -22.62
N LEU A 180 -24.83 -21.30 -22.56
CA LEU A 180 -24.42 -20.61 -21.34
C LEU A 180 -25.02 -19.20 -21.22
N LYS A 181 -25.76 -18.74 -22.22
CA LYS A 181 -26.38 -17.40 -22.24
C LYS A 181 -27.27 -17.13 -21.03
N ALA A 182 -28.02 -18.14 -20.58
CA ALA A 182 -28.86 -18.02 -19.40
C ALA A 182 -28.02 -17.86 -18.11
N LEU A 183 -26.90 -18.58 -18.00
CA LEU A 183 -25.99 -18.49 -16.85
C LEU A 183 -25.35 -17.10 -16.78
N LYS A 184 -24.79 -16.63 -17.89
CA LYS A 184 -24.16 -15.31 -17.99
C LYS A 184 -25.10 -14.17 -17.59
N ARG A 185 -26.39 -14.27 -17.92
CA ARG A 185 -27.41 -13.27 -17.52
C ARG A 185 -27.79 -13.32 -16.04
N ARG A 186 -27.47 -14.40 -15.33
CA ARG A 186 -27.82 -14.64 -13.92
C ARG A 186 -26.66 -14.38 -12.96
N LEU A 187 -25.43 -14.39 -13.47
CA LEU A 187 -24.24 -14.06 -12.70
C LEU A 187 -24.07 -12.54 -12.63
N SER A 188 -23.94 -12.02 -11.41
CA SER A 188 -23.49 -10.65 -11.17
C SER A 188 -21.97 -10.63 -11.13
N LYS A 189 -21.34 -10.21 -12.25
CA LYS A 189 -19.89 -10.14 -12.35
C LYS A 189 -19.35 -8.96 -11.53
N HIS A 190 -18.37 -9.25 -10.69
CA HIS A 190 -17.52 -8.27 -10.03
C HIS A 190 -16.07 -8.69 -10.29
N GLU A 191 -15.26 -7.79 -10.82
CA GLU A 191 -13.87 -8.04 -11.18
C GLU A 191 -12.96 -7.29 -10.22
N PHE A 192 -11.97 -7.99 -9.68
CA PHE A 192 -10.93 -7.39 -8.86
C PHE A 192 -9.64 -7.38 -9.67
N ARG A 193 -9.07 -6.19 -9.83
CA ARG A 193 -7.74 -6.01 -10.42
C ARG A 193 -6.69 -6.00 -9.33
N TYR A 194 -5.45 -6.23 -9.71
CA TYR A 194 -4.33 -6.00 -8.81
C TYR A 194 -4.28 -4.53 -8.38
N LEU A 195 -3.77 -4.29 -7.18
CA LEU A 195 -3.61 -2.95 -6.64
C LEU A 195 -2.57 -2.18 -7.47
N THR A 196 -2.92 -0.98 -7.90
CA THR A 196 -2.01 -0.02 -8.58
C THR A 196 -1.49 1.05 -7.65
N ASN A 197 -2.01 1.11 -6.41
CA ASN A 197 -1.54 2.02 -5.37
C ASN A 197 -0.48 1.32 -4.51
N ARG A 198 0.75 1.85 -4.54
CA ARG A 198 1.91 1.28 -3.81
C ARG A 198 1.68 1.18 -2.31
N ARG A 199 1.04 2.16 -1.66
CA ARG A 199 0.77 2.12 -0.20
C ARG A 199 -0.19 1.00 0.17
N LEU A 200 -1.24 0.79 -0.65
CA LEU A 200 -2.17 -0.33 -0.43
C LEU A 200 -1.47 -1.67 -0.65
N GLU A 201 -0.65 -1.80 -1.68
CA GLU A 201 0.13 -3.02 -1.92
C GLU A 201 1.12 -3.29 -0.78
N ALA A 202 1.81 -2.27 -0.28
CA ALA A 202 2.71 -2.39 0.87
C ALA A 202 1.96 -2.85 2.14
N ARG A 203 0.75 -2.34 2.40
CA ARG A 203 -0.09 -2.81 3.52
C ARG A 203 -0.47 -4.27 3.34
N LEU A 204 -0.86 -4.67 2.14
CA LEU A 204 -1.21 -6.06 1.83
C LEU A 204 0.00 -6.99 2.05
N LEU A 205 1.18 -6.63 1.53
CA LEU A 205 2.41 -7.40 1.74
C LEU A 205 2.78 -7.52 3.22
N ARG A 206 2.74 -6.42 3.99
CA ARG A 206 2.98 -6.48 5.44
C ARG A 206 2.03 -7.45 6.13
N ARG A 207 0.77 -7.41 5.75
CA ARG A 207 -0.28 -8.28 6.32
C ARG A 207 -0.02 -9.75 6.01
N GLU A 208 0.32 -10.06 4.76
CA GLU A 208 0.66 -11.41 4.30
C GLU A 208 1.92 -11.95 5.00
N ILE A 209 2.96 -11.11 5.14
CA ILE A 209 4.23 -11.50 5.77
C ILE A 209 4.08 -11.66 7.29
N ALA A 210 3.35 -10.76 7.94
CA ALA A 210 3.12 -10.82 9.40
C ALA A 210 2.06 -11.87 9.79
N GLY A 211 1.38 -12.48 8.81
CA GLY A 211 0.28 -13.43 9.06
C GLY A 211 -0.94 -12.79 9.75
N ALA A 212 -1.13 -11.48 9.61
CA ALA A 212 -2.19 -10.74 10.26
C ALA A 212 -3.50 -10.88 9.48
N THR A 213 -4.34 -11.87 9.76
CA THR A 213 -5.58 -12.09 9.00
C THR A 213 -6.75 -11.21 9.43
N ALA A 214 -6.62 -10.36 10.46
CA ALA A 214 -7.65 -9.41 10.85
C ALA A 214 -7.74 -8.26 9.81
N VAL A 215 -8.95 -7.99 9.32
CA VAL A 215 -9.24 -6.72 8.63
C VAL A 215 -9.40 -5.70 9.74
N GLU A 216 -8.60 -4.64 9.75
CA GLU A 216 -8.85 -3.51 10.64
C GLU A 216 -10.14 -2.84 10.18
N ASP A 217 -11.26 -3.22 10.79
CA ASP A 217 -12.47 -2.43 10.70
C ASP A 217 -12.12 -1.04 11.26
N GLY A 218 -12.47 0.01 10.51
CA GLY A 218 -12.28 1.40 10.95
C GLY A 218 -13.01 1.77 12.25
N SER A 219 -13.66 0.81 12.92
CA SER A 219 -14.23 0.93 14.26
C SER A 219 -13.24 0.47 15.33
N VAL A 220 -12.83 1.44 16.15
CA VAL A 220 -12.06 1.20 17.37
C VAL A 220 -12.88 0.29 18.30
N GLY A 221 -12.46 -0.96 18.51
CA GLY A 221 -13.16 -1.81 19.47
C GLY A 221 -12.75 -3.28 19.57
N ALA A 222 -11.72 -3.55 20.37
CA ALA A 222 -11.55 -4.74 21.22
C ALA A 222 -11.63 -6.14 20.58
N SER A 223 -10.47 -6.71 20.21
CA SER A 223 -10.00 -7.97 20.82
C SER A 223 -8.55 -8.32 20.45
N GLY A 224 -7.64 -8.08 21.41
CA GLY A 224 -6.69 -9.08 21.91
C GLY A 224 -5.91 -9.99 20.95
N ALA A 225 -5.25 -9.45 19.94
CA ALA A 225 -3.95 -9.94 19.51
C ALA A 225 -3.07 -8.69 19.31
N ALA A 226 -1.88 -8.68 19.91
CA ALA A 226 -1.00 -7.52 19.86
C ALA A 226 -0.62 -7.21 18.40
N ALA A 227 -1.28 -6.21 17.82
CA ALA A 227 -0.78 -5.53 16.63
C ALA A 227 0.52 -4.80 17.04
N PRO A 228 1.63 -4.95 16.31
CA PRO A 228 2.66 -3.94 16.37
C PRO A 228 2.08 -2.68 15.74
N ASP A 229 2.19 -1.56 16.46
CA ASP A 229 1.90 -0.20 15.98
C ASP A 229 0.45 0.29 16.02
N ALA A 230 -0.21 0.16 17.17
CA ALA A 230 -1.37 0.99 17.51
C ALA A 230 -0.93 2.28 18.23
N GLY A 231 -0.25 3.16 17.49
CA GLY A 231 0.06 4.53 17.92
C GLY A 231 0.25 5.42 16.70
N ASP A 232 -0.66 6.38 16.48
CA ASP A 232 -0.57 7.51 15.53
C ASP A 232 -0.30 7.20 14.02
N GLY A 233 -0.11 5.94 13.63
CA GLY A 233 0.46 5.53 12.33
C GLY A 233 -0.46 5.52 11.11
N ARG A 234 -1.63 6.18 11.12
CA ARG A 234 -2.52 6.18 9.94
C ARG A 234 -1.90 6.91 8.73
N ASP A 235 -1.01 7.88 8.98
CA ASP A 235 -0.33 8.65 7.94
C ASP A 235 1.08 8.15 7.58
N ARG A 236 1.68 7.26 8.38
CA ARG A 236 3.04 6.76 8.11
C ARG A 236 3.03 5.87 6.86
N ASP A 237 4.00 6.06 5.97
CA ASP A 237 4.12 5.23 4.77
C ASP A 237 4.42 3.78 5.16
N PRO A 238 3.49 2.83 4.91
CA PRO A 238 3.70 1.41 5.24
C PRO A 238 4.89 0.80 4.50
N GLY A 239 5.29 1.36 3.35
CA GLY A 239 6.46 0.92 2.61
C GLY A 239 7.78 1.42 3.21
N ALA A 240 7.77 2.55 3.93
CA ALA A 240 8.96 3.16 4.52
C ALA A 240 9.28 2.57 5.90
N ALA A 241 8.28 2.14 6.68
CA ALA A 241 8.51 1.60 8.02
C ALA A 241 9.16 0.20 8.01
N PRO A 242 10.06 -0.11 8.96
CA PRO A 242 10.62 -1.46 9.10
C PRO A 242 9.55 -2.50 9.45
N LEU A 243 9.89 -3.78 9.35
CA LEU A 243 9.08 -4.89 9.88
C LEU A 243 9.97 -5.95 10.53
N SER A 244 9.69 -6.31 11.78
CA SER A 244 10.38 -7.41 12.47
C SER A 244 9.53 -8.68 12.42
N VAL A 245 10.15 -9.81 12.07
CA VAL A 245 9.49 -11.11 11.95
C VAL A 245 10.26 -12.15 12.75
N ALA A 246 9.56 -12.88 13.61
CA ALA A 246 10.12 -14.00 14.35
C ALA A 246 10.16 -15.25 13.46
N VAL A 247 11.37 -15.71 13.13
CA VAL A 247 11.60 -16.90 12.28
C VAL A 247 12.13 -18.04 13.14
N ARG A 248 11.57 -19.24 12.96
CA ARG A 248 12.10 -20.45 13.60
C ARG A 248 13.24 -21.03 12.76
N GLU A 249 14.43 -21.10 13.33
CA GLU A 249 15.60 -21.67 12.66
C GLU A 249 15.57 -23.21 12.67
N SER A 250 16.44 -23.81 11.85
CA SER A 250 16.52 -25.27 11.67
C SER A 250 16.88 -26.05 12.96
N ASP A 251 17.52 -25.38 13.93
CA ASP A 251 17.85 -25.94 15.24
C ASP A 251 16.71 -25.80 16.27
N GLY A 252 15.58 -25.22 15.88
CA GLY A 252 14.41 -24.99 16.70
C GLY A 252 14.43 -23.70 17.53
N THR A 253 15.49 -22.90 17.43
CA THR A 253 15.54 -21.56 18.04
C THR A 253 14.66 -20.59 17.27
N VAL A 254 14.25 -19.49 17.91
CA VAL A 254 13.51 -18.41 17.28
C VAL A 254 14.45 -17.21 17.19
N ALA A 255 14.72 -16.76 15.96
CA ALA A 255 15.51 -15.57 15.68
C ALA A 255 14.60 -14.49 15.12
N GLU A 256 14.75 -13.26 15.59
CA GLU A 256 14.14 -12.12 14.92
C GLU A 256 14.96 -11.76 13.68
N ARG A 257 14.26 -11.58 12.57
CA ARG A 257 14.76 -11.06 11.31
C ARG A 257 14.11 -9.70 11.09
N GLU A 258 14.91 -8.75 10.62
CA GLU A 258 14.43 -7.42 10.27
C GLU A 258 14.26 -7.34 8.75
N ILE A 259 13.12 -6.82 8.31
CA ILE A 259 12.93 -6.26 6.98
C ILE A 259 13.13 -4.76 7.12
N ALA A 260 14.22 -4.26 6.53
CA ALA A 260 14.66 -2.88 6.70
C ALA A 260 13.63 -1.88 6.17
N PRO A 261 13.70 -0.62 6.63
CA PRO A 261 12.96 0.48 6.01
C PRO A 261 13.08 0.49 4.48
N HIS A 262 12.01 0.89 3.79
CA HIS A 262 11.84 0.86 2.33
C HIS A 262 11.83 -0.51 1.66
N ALA A 263 12.13 -1.62 2.34
CA ALA A 263 12.25 -2.92 1.67
C ALA A 263 10.88 -3.47 1.21
N ILE A 264 9.83 -3.32 2.04
CA ILE A 264 8.46 -3.62 1.62
C ILE A 264 7.98 -2.61 0.58
N GLY A 265 8.34 -1.33 0.73
CA GLY A 265 8.04 -0.29 -0.25
C GLY A 265 8.62 -0.60 -1.63
N ALA A 266 9.83 -1.18 -1.68
CA ALA A 266 10.49 -1.61 -2.90
C ALA A 266 9.76 -2.78 -3.57
N ALA A 267 9.39 -3.82 -2.81
CA ALA A 267 8.56 -4.92 -3.34
C ALA A 267 7.22 -4.43 -3.87
N ALA A 268 6.55 -3.56 -3.10
CA ALA A 268 5.25 -3.01 -3.46
C ALA A 268 5.34 -2.14 -4.73
N LEU A 269 6.34 -1.26 -4.81
CA LEU A 269 6.56 -0.42 -5.98
C LEU A 269 6.90 -1.27 -7.20
N TYR A 270 7.77 -2.27 -7.05
CA TYR A 270 8.12 -3.16 -8.14
C TYR A 270 6.89 -3.92 -8.67
N ALA A 271 6.08 -4.48 -7.77
CA ALA A 271 4.84 -5.14 -8.14
C ALA A 271 3.86 -4.18 -8.83
N VAL A 272 3.66 -2.98 -8.29
CA VAL A 272 2.79 -1.96 -8.89
C VAL A 272 3.27 -1.57 -10.27
N VAL A 273 4.54 -1.21 -10.45
CA VAL A 273 5.01 -0.78 -11.77
C VAL A 273 4.87 -1.89 -12.78
N THR A 274 4.98 -3.18 -12.43
CA THR A 274 4.74 -4.32 -13.35
C THR A 274 3.28 -4.48 -13.78
N ARG A 275 2.34 -3.86 -13.06
CA ARG A 275 0.89 -3.91 -13.32
C ARG A 275 0.41 -2.76 -14.20
N LEU A 276 1.26 -1.78 -14.46
CA LEU A 276 0.98 -0.65 -15.33
C LEU A 276 1.25 -1.01 -16.80
N ASP A 277 0.41 -0.51 -17.69
CA ASP A 277 0.60 -0.63 -19.14
C ASP A 277 1.62 0.40 -19.63
N ALA A 278 2.81 -0.07 -20.02
CA ALA A 278 3.89 0.80 -20.46
C ALA A 278 3.63 1.43 -21.85
N ASP A 279 2.70 0.89 -22.64
CA ASP A 279 2.35 1.40 -23.96
C ASP A 279 1.22 2.46 -23.90
N ASP A 280 0.57 2.63 -22.74
CA ASP A 280 -0.59 3.53 -22.54
C ASP A 280 -0.44 4.43 -21.31
N LEU A 281 0.78 4.95 -21.07
CA LEU A 281 1.06 5.82 -19.93
C LEU A 281 0.38 7.20 -20.08
N PRO A 282 -0.13 7.79 -18.98
CA PRO A 282 -0.80 9.08 -19.00
C PRO A 282 0.16 10.22 -19.32
N GLY A 283 -0.08 10.91 -20.44
CA GLY A 283 0.68 12.09 -20.85
C GLY A 283 2.13 11.76 -21.19
N ASP A 284 3.07 12.37 -20.46
CA ASP A 284 4.51 12.13 -20.56
C ASP A 284 5.08 11.58 -19.24
N LEU A 285 4.24 11.02 -18.38
CA LEU A 285 4.66 10.38 -17.12
C LEU A 285 5.38 9.06 -17.40
N ASP A 286 6.42 8.77 -16.62
CA ASP A 286 7.04 7.45 -16.60
C ASP A 286 6.28 6.46 -15.68
N LEU A 287 6.76 5.21 -15.58
CA LEU A 287 6.12 4.18 -14.76
C LEU A 287 6.13 4.51 -13.25
N ILE A 288 7.17 5.19 -12.77
CA ILE A 288 7.31 5.54 -11.35
C ILE A 288 6.38 6.70 -11.04
N GLU A 289 6.37 7.74 -11.87
CA GLU A 289 5.46 8.87 -11.77
C GLU A 289 4.01 8.43 -11.91
N THR A 290 3.70 7.50 -12.81
CA THR A 290 2.35 6.94 -12.94
C THR A 290 1.94 6.17 -11.68
N ALA A 291 2.85 5.39 -11.08
CA ALA A 291 2.59 4.73 -9.81
C ALA A 291 2.38 5.73 -8.65
N GLU A 292 3.13 6.84 -8.64
CA GLU A 292 2.93 7.95 -7.70
C GLU A 292 1.57 8.62 -7.92
N LEU A 293 1.15 8.84 -9.17
CA LEU A 293 -0.15 9.40 -9.49
C LEU A 293 -1.31 8.55 -8.93
N TYR A 294 -1.22 7.22 -9.03
CA TYR A 294 -2.17 6.30 -8.38
C TYR A 294 -2.10 6.32 -6.84
N GLU A 295 -0.94 6.67 -6.28
CA GLU A 295 -0.70 6.73 -4.85
C GLU A 295 -1.26 8.00 -4.21
N THR A 296 -0.90 9.15 -4.76
CA THR A 296 -1.10 10.49 -4.17
C THR A 296 -2.23 11.26 -4.83
N GLY A 297 -2.60 10.91 -6.07
CA GLY A 297 -3.53 11.65 -6.91
C GLY A 297 -2.91 12.81 -7.71
N GLU A 298 -1.63 13.11 -7.47
CA GLU A 298 -0.90 14.18 -8.17
C GLU A 298 0.61 13.88 -8.28
N VAL A 299 1.22 14.26 -9.40
CA VAL A 299 2.67 14.25 -9.60
C VAL A 299 3.13 15.67 -9.84
N ARG A 300 4.19 16.10 -9.13
CA ARG A 300 4.76 17.45 -9.29
C ARG A 300 6.08 17.42 -10.05
N ARG A 301 6.23 18.31 -11.02
CA ARG A 301 7.46 18.59 -11.76
C ARG A 301 7.80 20.07 -11.65
N GLY A 302 8.62 20.42 -10.65
CA GLY A 302 8.96 21.82 -10.38
C GLY A 302 7.73 22.63 -9.94
N ASP A 303 7.31 23.59 -10.76
CA ASP A 303 6.11 24.40 -10.53
C ASP A 303 4.84 23.81 -11.18
N ASP A 304 4.99 22.81 -12.06
CA ASP A 304 3.89 22.14 -12.75
C ASP A 304 3.41 20.93 -11.94
N ALA A 305 2.10 20.64 -11.99
CA ALA A 305 1.50 19.48 -11.36
C ALA A 305 0.50 18.83 -12.31
N VAL A 306 0.59 17.50 -12.43
CA VAL A 306 -0.36 16.67 -13.17
C VAL A 306 -1.22 15.93 -12.17
N THR A 307 -2.54 16.11 -12.22
CA THR A 307 -3.47 15.40 -11.33
C THR A 307 -4.19 14.28 -12.06
N VAL A 308 -4.74 13.32 -11.31
CA VAL A 308 -5.55 12.23 -11.87
C VAL A 308 -6.73 12.74 -12.71
N ALA A 309 -7.25 13.94 -12.42
CA ALA A 309 -8.34 14.54 -13.18
C ALA A 309 -7.91 15.10 -14.54
N ASP A 310 -6.60 15.31 -14.75
CA ASP A 310 -6.04 15.90 -15.96
C ASP A 310 -5.66 14.85 -17.02
N VAL A 311 -5.68 13.57 -16.67
CA VAL A 311 -5.22 12.47 -17.53
C VAL A 311 -6.24 11.32 -17.60
N ASP A 312 -6.23 10.61 -18.73
CA ASP A 312 -6.94 9.36 -18.89
C ASP A 312 -6.04 8.21 -18.42
N LEU A 313 -6.51 7.46 -17.43
CA LEU A 313 -5.79 6.29 -16.91
C LEU A 313 -6.04 5.06 -17.79
N ALA A 314 -5.00 4.24 -17.99
CA ALA A 314 -5.08 3.08 -18.86
C ALA A 314 -6.11 2.05 -18.36
N GLU A 315 -7.01 1.61 -19.24
CA GLU A 315 -7.99 0.58 -18.89
C GLU A 315 -7.34 -0.78 -18.59
N GLY A 316 -6.10 -0.99 -19.04
CA GLY A 316 -5.30 -2.20 -18.87
C GLY A 316 -4.65 -2.33 -17.49
N ASP A 317 -4.50 -1.23 -16.75
CA ASP A 317 -3.78 -1.22 -15.48
C ASP A 317 -4.41 -2.17 -14.45
N GLY A 318 -3.54 -2.93 -13.78
CA GLY A 318 -3.93 -3.91 -12.76
C GLY A 318 -4.47 -5.23 -13.30
N ARG A 319 -4.52 -5.46 -14.61
CA ARG A 319 -4.99 -6.74 -15.18
C ARG A 319 -3.96 -7.86 -15.09
N ASN A 320 -2.69 -7.54 -15.31
CA ASN A 320 -1.55 -8.45 -15.25
C ASN A 320 -0.46 -7.84 -14.35
N GLY A 321 0.64 -8.57 -14.14
CA GLY A 321 1.79 -8.11 -13.35
C GLY A 321 2.15 -9.10 -12.24
N ILE A 322 3.12 -8.72 -11.41
CA ILE A 322 3.55 -9.53 -10.28
C ILE A 322 2.41 -9.64 -9.24
N PRO A 323 1.93 -10.85 -8.91
CA PRO A 323 0.95 -11.04 -7.85
C PRO A 323 1.59 -10.89 -6.46
N VAL A 324 0.78 -10.48 -5.48
CA VAL A 324 1.23 -10.34 -4.08
C VAL A 324 1.85 -11.62 -3.53
N THR A 325 1.34 -12.79 -3.92
CA THR A 325 1.81 -14.09 -3.46
C THR A 325 3.26 -14.36 -3.89
N TYR A 326 3.60 -14.01 -5.13
CA TYR A 326 4.98 -14.11 -5.60
C TYR A 326 5.91 -13.23 -4.78
N ALA A 327 5.51 -11.98 -4.51
CA ALA A 327 6.33 -11.07 -3.72
C ALA A 327 6.46 -11.50 -2.26
N ARG A 328 5.39 -12.00 -1.65
CA ARG A 328 5.42 -12.63 -0.32
C ARG A 328 6.38 -13.81 -0.29
N ASP A 329 6.33 -14.69 -1.29
CA ASP A 329 7.15 -15.90 -1.33
C ASP A 329 8.64 -15.56 -1.47
N ALA A 330 8.99 -14.59 -2.31
CA ALA A 330 10.35 -14.08 -2.41
C ALA A 330 10.87 -13.53 -1.06
N VAL A 331 10.04 -12.75 -0.35
CA VAL A 331 10.40 -12.24 0.99
C VAL A 331 10.49 -13.37 2.03
N ALA A 332 9.61 -14.37 1.96
CA ALA A 332 9.63 -15.53 2.85
C ALA A 332 10.90 -16.38 2.65
N ASP A 333 11.33 -16.56 1.40
CA ASP A 333 12.57 -17.25 1.08
C ASP A 333 13.79 -16.50 1.64
N LEU A 334 13.82 -15.17 1.52
CA LEU A 334 14.84 -14.34 2.16
C LEU A 334 14.83 -14.49 3.68
N LEU A 335 13.65 -14.46 4.33
CA LEU A 335 13.50 -14.67 5.77
C LEU A 335 14.01 -16.05 6.24
N SER A 336 13.89 -17.06 5.38
CA SER A 336 14.35 -18.43 5.68
C SER A 336 15.87 -18.61 5.58
N SER A 337 16.56 -17.67 4.95
CA SER A 337 18.00 -17.72 4.70
C SER A 337 18.76 -16.68 5.56
N THR A 338 20.09 -16.72 5.50
CA THR A 338 20.97 -15.73 6.13
C THR A 338 21.81 -15.09 5.05
N ALA A 339 21.87 -13.77 5.04
CA ALA A 339 22.61 -13.06 4.00
C ALA A 339 24.12 -13.26 4.16
N ASP A 340 24.83 -13.38 3.04
CA ASP A 340 26.30 -13.50 3.00
C ASP A 340 26.98 -12.13 3.21
N ARG A 341 26.80 -11.58 4.42
CA ARG A 341 27.44 -10.34 4.86
C ARG A 341 27.79 -10.45 6.34
N SER A 342 28.73 -9.63 6.80
CA SER A 342 29.16 -9.62 8.20
C SER A 342 29.57 -8.24 8.64
N HIS A 343 29.39 -7.98 9.94
CA HIS A 343 29.85 -6.77 10.62
C HIS A 343 30.46 -7.19 11.97
N PRO A 344 31.50 -6.50 12.48
CA PRO A 344 32.18 -6.89 13.72
C PRO A 344 31.26 -6.93 14.95
N GLU A 345 30.25 -6.07 15.00
CA GLU A 345 29.41 -5.86 16.19
C GLU A 345 27.91 -6.00 15.94
N LEU A 346 27.45 -5.90 14.69
CA LEU A 346 26.04 -5.76 14.35
C LEU A 346 25.54 -6.99 13.59
N PRO A 347 24.31 -7.47 13.85
CA PRO A 347 23.74 -8.66 13.20
C PRO A 347 23.23 -8.35 11.78
N VAL A 348 24.08 -7.78 10.93
CA VAL A 348 23.74 -7.32 9.57
C VAL A 348 23.30 -8.46 8.64
N GLU A 349 23.70 -9.69 8.93
CA GLU A 349 23.30 -10.91 8.21
C GLU A 349 21.82 -11.25 8.40
N ARG A 350 21.16 -10.64 9.39
CA ARG A 350 19.76 -10.86 9.76
C ARG A 350 18.80 -9.80 9.22
N VAL A 351 19.34 -8.80 8.52
CA VAL A 351 18.59 -7.69 7.94
C VAL A 351 18.31 -7.99 6.47
N ILE A 352 17.07 -7.85 6.04
CA ILE A 352 16.67 -7.92 4.63
C ILE A 352 16.55 -6.48 4.13
N THR A 353 17.41 -6.11 3.19
CA THR A 353 17.49 -4.76 2.60
C THR A 353 16.57 -4.63 1.39
N PRO A 354 16.25 -3.41 0.93
CA PRO A 354 15.47 -3.23 -0.30
C PRO A 354 16.13 -3.86 -1.53
N THR A 355 17.46 -3.84 -1.61
CA THR A 355 18.20 -4.48 -2.69
C THR A 355 18.03 -5.99 -2.67
N ASP A 356 18.13 -6.65 -1.51
CA ASP A 356 17.92 -8.11 -1.43
C ASP A 356 16.53 -8.50 -1.93
N VAL A 357 15.50 -7.70 -1.60
CA VAL A 357 14.13 -7.93 -2.03
C VAL A 357 13.97 -7.74 -3.55
N LEU A 358 14.49 -6.64 -4.10
CA LEU A 358 14.43 -6.40 -5.55
C LEU A 358 15.19 -7.47 -6.35
N ASP A 359 16.33 -7.91 -5.84
CA ASP A 359 17.16 -8.94 -6.45
C ASP A 359 16.43 -10.29 -6.43
N ALA A 360 15.90 -10.70 -5.27
CA ALA A 360 15.12 -11.94 -5.15
C ALA A 360 13.88 -11.94 -6.05
N LEU A 361 13.17 -10.80 -6.14
CA LEU A 361 12.01 -10.67 -7.02
C LEU A 361 12.39 -10.81 -8.49
N ALA A 362 13.45 -10.13 -8.94
CA ALA A 362 13.86 -10.15 -10.35
C ALA A 362 14.46 -11.51 -10.76
N ASP A 363 15.35 -12.06 -9.94
CA ASP A 363 16.05 -13.32 -10.24
C ASP A 363 15.06 -14.50 -10.34
N GLY A 364 13.97 -14.49 -9.55
CA GLY A 364 12.94 -15.52 -9.59
C GLY A 364 12.00 -15.47 -10.81
N LEU A 365 11.96 -14.37 -11.58
CA LEU A 365 10.95 -14.17 -12.63
C LEU A 365 11.02 -15.23 -13.72
N VAL A 366 12.23 -15.65 -14.09
CA VAL A 366 12.48 -16.58 -15.20
C VAL A 366 12.06 -18.01 -14.86
N ASP A 367 12.15 -18.38 -13.58
CA ASP A 367 11.86 -19.73 -13.09
C ASP A 367 10.41 -19.87 -12.58
N ALA A 368 9.72 -18.75 -12.35
CA ALA A 368 8.34 -18.73 -11.89
C ALA A 368 7.35 -19.19 -12.99
N PRO A 369 6.57 -20.27 -12.76
CA PRO A 369 5.64 -20.79 -13.77
C PRO A 369 4.51 -19.84 -14.15
N VAL A 370 4.25 -18.82 -13.32
CA VAL A 370 3.13 -17.88 -13.48
C VAL A 370 3.40 -16.86 -14.59
N PHE A 371 4.67 -16.66 -14.97
CA PHE A 371 5.07 -15.69 -15.98
C PHE A 371 5.47 -16.36 -17.28
N SER A 372 5.06 -15.79 -18.40
CA SER A 372 5.65 -16.11 -19.69
C SER A 372 7.07 -15.56 -19.79
N ARG A 373 7.87 -16.08 -20.73
CA ARG A 373 9.23 -15.55 -20.98
C ARG A 373 9.24 -14.08 -21.39
N ALA A 374 8.18 -13.61 -22.05
CA ALA A 374 8.06 -12.21 -22.47
C ALA A 374 7.82 -11.32 -21.25
N GLU A 375 6.84 -11.70 -20.40
CA GLU A 375 6.54 -10.99 -19.15
C GLU A 375 7.75 -10.98 -18.21
N ALA A 376 8.44 -12.10 -18.05
CA ALA A 376 9.64 -12.15 -17.20
C ALA A 376 10.72 -11.17 -17.68
N ALA A 377 10.98 -11.07 -18.99
CA ALA A 377 11.98 -10.15 -19.52
C ALA A 377 11.53 -8.68 -19.42
N GLU A 378 10.24 -8.42 -19.60
CA GLU A 378 9.63 -7.10 -19.44
C GLU A 378 9.69 -6.61 -18.00
N PHE A 379 9.30 -7.47 -17.04
CA PHE A 379 9.31 -7.16 -15.62
C PHE A 379 10.73 -7.00 -15.08
N ASP A 380 11.70 -7.79 -15.54
CA ASP A 380 13.12 -7.60 -15.20
C ASP A 380 13.60 -6.19 -15.57
N GLY A 381 13.22 -5.70 -16.76
CA GLY A 381 13.54 -4.35 -17.21
C GLY A 381 12.98 -3.22 -16.34
N ARG A 382 11.96 -3.49 -15.50
CA ARG A 382 11.35 -2.50 -14.58
C ARG A 382 12.10 -2.40 -13.23
N ARG A 383 13.07 -3.28 -12.95
CA ARG A 383 13.82 -3.29 -11.67
C ARG A 383 14.66 -2.03 -11.45
N GLU A 384 15.44 -1.60 -12.44
CA GLU A 384 16.43 -0.51 -12.25
C GLU A 384 15.79 0.86 -11.96
N PRO A 385 14.69 1.27 -12.64
CA PRO A 385 13.96 2.48 -12.25
C PRO A 385 13.48 2.44 -10.80
N VAL A 386 12.93 1.29 -10.35
CA VAL A 386 12.48 1.11 -8.96
C VAL A 386 13.65 1.17 -7.99
N ALA A 387 14.76 0.49 -8.30
CA ALA A 387 15.97 0.52 -7.48
C ALA A 387 16.52 1.94 -7.34
N THR A 388 16.46 2.74 -8.41
CA THR A 388 16.85 4.16 -8.39
C THR A 388 15.96 4.96 -7.45
N GLN A 389 14.63 4.84 -7.58
CA GLN A 389 13.69 5.54 -6.71
C GLN A 389 13.88 5.19 -5.22
N ILE A 390 14.15 3.92 -4.92
CA ILE A 390 14.40 3.49 -3.54
C ILE A 390 15.74 4.02 -3.01
N ARG A 391 16.78 4.06 -3.85
CA ARG A 391 18.08 4.64 -3.47
C ARG A 391 17.98 6.13 -3.18
N GLU A 392 17.19 6.89 -3.94
CA GLU A 392 16.96 8.32 -3.66
C GLU A 392 16.24 8.51 -2.31
N ARG A 393 15.20 7.71 -2.02
CA ARG A 393 14.55 7.75 -0.68
C ARG A 393 15.50 7.43 0.47
N GLN A 394 16.36 6.41 0.29
CA GLN A 394 17.38 6.07 1.29
C GLN A 394 18.42 7.17 1.43
N ARG A 395 18.78 7.84 0.32
CA ARG A 395 19.69 8.98 0.31
C ARG A 395 19.10 10.15 1.08
N GLU A 396 17.85 10.50 0.83
CA GLU A 396 17.11 11.53 1.58
C GLU A 396 17.14 11.22 3.08
N ASP A 397 16.81 10.00 3.50
CA ASP A 397 16.85 9.61 4.91
C ASP A 397 18.22 9.82 5.57
N VAL A 398 19.30 9.45 4.86
CA VAL A 398 20.67 9.56 5.38
C VAL A 398 21.15 11.00 5.39
N ILE A 399 20.91 11.77 4.32
CA ILE A 399 21.30 13.18 4.25
C ILE A 399 20.54 14.00 5.28
N ASP A 400 19.23 13.79 5.39
CA ASP A 400 18.43 14.39 6.45
C ASP A 400 18.95 14.03 7.84
N ALA A 401 19.32 12.76 8.07
CA ALA A 401 19.88 12.35 9.35
C ALA A 401 21.24 13.01 9.63
N ILE A 402 22.08 13.21 8.63
CA ILE A 402 23.34 13.95 8.76
C ILE A 402 23.05 15.42 9.17
N LEU A 403 22.08 16.05 8.51
CA LEU A 403 21.76 17.47 8.68
C LEU A 403 20.77 17.78 9.82
N ALA A 404 20.16 16.78 10.46
CA ALA A 404 19.07 16.99 11.42
C ALA A 404 19.43 17.80 12.69
N ALA A 405 20.71 17.89 13.08
CA ALA A 405 21.12 18.76 14.19
C ALA A 405 21.32 20.22 13.78
N GLU A 406 21.31 20.47 12.47
CA GLU A 406 21.62 21.74 11.83
C GLU A 406 20.40 22.29 11.08
N THR A 407 19.27 21.57 11.09
CA THR A 407 17.99 22.05 10.56
C THR A 407 17.50 23.25 11.36
N VAL A 408 16.95 24.20 10.61
CA VAL A 408 16.45 25.47 11.11
C VAL A 408 15.33 25.26 12.11
N SER A 409 15.38 25.94 13.26
CA SER A 409 14.28 25.90 14.21
C SER A 409 13.02 26.53 13.61
N ALA A 410 11.83 25.99 13.94
CA ALA A 410 10.57 26.56 13.47
C ALA A 410 10.41 28.05 13.85
N GLU A 411 11.00 28.47 14.98
CA GLU A 411 11.04 29.86 15.42
C GLU A 411 11.86 30.75 14.46
N THR A 412 13.02 30.28 14.00
CA THR A 412 13.86 31.00 13.03
C THR A 412 13.20 31.07 11.65
N VAL A 413 12.46 30.03 11.25
CA VAL A 413 11.64 30.05 10.02
C VAL A 413 10.52 31.08 10.14
N ALA A 414 9.85 31.13 11.29
CA ALA A 414 8.80 32.10 11.56
C ALA A 414 9.31 33.54 11.47
N GLU A 415 10.43 33.82 12.13
CA GLU A 415 11.11 35.12 12.08
C GLU A 415 11.47 35.53 10.64
N TYR A 416 12.00 34.59 9.84
CA TYR A 416 12.28 34.85 8.41
C TYR A 416 11.00 35.18 7.62
N VAL A 417 9.93 34.39 7.77
CA VAL A 417 8.66 34.60 7.07
C VAL A 417 8.06 35.97 7.45
N GLU A 418 8.08 36.34 8.73
CA GLU A 418 7.64 37.65 9.20
C GLU A 418 8.39 38.79 8.51
N HIS A 419 9.72 38.70 8.42
CA HIS A 419 10.53 39.69 7.72
C HIS A 419 10.23 39.75 6.21
N VAL A 420 9.96 38.61 5.56
CA VAL A 420 9.58 38.57 4.15
C VAL A 420 8.22 39.22 3.90
N TYR A 421 7.24 39.00 4.78
CA TYR A 421 5.95 39.69 4.71
C TYR A 421 6.09 41.20 4.95
N ALA A 422 6.89 41.60 5.93
CA ALA A 422 7.16 43.00 6.22
C ALA A 422 7.97 43.71 5.10
N TRP A 423 8.63 42.94 4.23
CA TRP A 423 9.36 43.40 3.05
C TRP A 423 8.46 43.62 1.82
N ASP A 424 7.43 42.80 1.62
CA ASP A 424 6.49 42.91 0.48
C ASP A 424 5.39 43.96 0.69
N ASP A 425 5.24 44.48 1.92
CA ASP A 425 4.26 45.51 2.25
C ASP A 425 4.57 46.86 1.56
N ASP A 426 3.70 47.27 0.64
CA ASP A 426 3.86 48.42 -0.27
C ASP A 426 3.66 49.80 0.41
N ASP A 427 3.06 49.88 1.61
CA ASP A 427 2.91 51.14 2.36
C ASP A 427 3.43 51.07 3.82
N PRO A 428 4.68 51.51 4.06
CA PRO A 428 5.26 51.56 5.40
C PRO A 428 4.49 52.38 6.44
N THR A 429 3.52 53.20 6.02
CA THR A 429 2.80 54.15 6.88
C THR A 429 1.50 53.60 7.46
N GLU A 430 1.00 52.46 6.97
CA GLU A 430 -0.13 51.74 7.57
C GLU A 430 0.29 50.82 8.74
N ARG A 431 1.59 50.58 8.90
CA ARG A 431 2.16 49.83 10.03
C ARG A 431 1.89 50.50 11.37
N GLY A 432 1.28 49.76 12.29
CA GLY A 432 1.17 50.13 13.69
C GLY A 432 2.55 50.24 14.34
N ARG A 433 2.66 50.97 15.46
CA ARG A 433 3.93 51.09 16.23
C ARG A 433 4.46 49.75 16.79
N ALA A 434 3.71 48.66 16.66
CA ALA A 434 4.06 47.32 17.12
C ALA A 434 4.55 46.41 15.97
N ASP A 435 4.45 46.84 14.71
CA ASP A 435 4.84 46.02 13.57
C ASP A 435 6.35 46.19 13.33
N GLU A 436 7.08 45.08 13.35
CA GLU A 436 8.53 45.07 13.21
C GLU A 436 8.94 45.39 11.76
N ALA A 437 9.96 46.23 11.58
CA ALA A 437 10.49 46.52 10.25
C ALA A 437 11.22 45.28 9.71
N PRO A 438 11.20 45.01 8.38
CA PRO A 438 11.97 43.90 7.83
C PRO A 438 13.45 44.12 8.14
N ASP A 439 14.15 43.09 8.62
CA ASP A 439 15.61 43.09 8.75
C ASP A 439 16.24 42.52 7.47
N PRO A 440 16.81 43.36 6.57
CA PRO A 440 17.37 42.90 5.31
C PRO A 440 18.63 42.06 5.48
N LEU A 441 19.36 42.24 6.59
CA LEU A 441 20.54 41.44 6.89
C LEU A 441 20.14 40.06 7.40
N ALA A 442 19.14 39.98 8.29
CA ALA A 442 18.62 38.70 8.78
C ALA A 442 18.06 37.85 7.63
N MET A 443 17.24 38.44 6.75
CA MET A 443 16.72 37.73 5.56
C MET A 443 17.85 37.25 4.66
N LYS A 444 18.83 38.12 4.35
CA LYS A 444 19.97 37.74 3.52
C LYS A 444 20.75 36.56 4.12
N VAL A 445 21.10 36.63 5.41
CA VAL A 445 21.84 35.57 6.09
C VAL A 445 21.05 34.27 6.09
N PHE A 446 19.75 34.34 6.34
CA PHE A 446 18.88 33.16 6.25
C PHE A 446 18.90 32.56 4.84
N GLU A 447 18.74 33.39 3.81
CA GLU A 447 18.65 32.96 2.41
C GLU A 447 19.99 32.43 1.85
N THR A 448 21.13 32.93 2.33
CA THR A 448 22.45 32.52 1.84
C THR A 448 23.15 31.48 2.72
N GLU A 449 23.08 31.61 4.04
CA GLU A 449 23.81 30.73 4.98
C GLU A 449 22.95 29.60 5.51
N THR A 450 21.66 29.87 5.75
CA THR A 450 20.73 28.90 6.35
C THR A 450 20.04 28.04 5.29
N LEU A 451 19.51 28.67 4.23
CA LEU A 451 18.90 27.97 3.09
C LEU A 451 19.90 27.54 2.02
N GLY A 452 21.10 28.12 1.98
CA GLY A 452 22.13 27.80 0.97
C GLY A 452 21.74 28.08 -0.49
N ARG A 453 20.57 28.68 -0.73
CA ARG A 453 19.95 28.81 -2.07
C ARG A 453 20.54 29.93 -2.91
N PHE A 454 21.08 30.96 -2.25
CA PHE A 454 21.62 32.15 -2.87
C PHE A 454 23.02 32.42 -2.37
N ASP A 455 23.81 33.17 -3.14
CA ASP A 455 25.16 33.57 -2.76
C ASP A 455 25.33 35.10 -2.62
N GLU A 456 26.55 35.57 -2.33
CA GLU A 456 26.82 37.01 -2.18
C GLU A 456 26.52 37.81 -3.46
N SER A 457 26.58 37.18 -4.65
CA SER A 457 26.36 37.81 -5.96
C SER A 457 24.89 38.04 -6.28
N ASP A 458 23.98 37.29 -5.63
CA ASP A 458 22.54 37.51 -5.70
C ASP A 458 22.09 38.78 -4.95
N TYR A 459 22.99 39.42 -4.21
CA TYR A 459 22.72 40.63 -3.42
C TYR A 459 23.60 41.80 -3.82
N ARG A 460 23.07 43.01 -3.61
CA ARG A 460 23.87 44.26 -3.58
C ARG A 460 23.89 44.79 -2.15
N GLY A 461 24.92 44.41 -1.39
CA GLY A 461 24.93 44.66 0.05
C GLY A 461 23.88 43.79 0.74
N THR A 462 22.81 44.40 1.25
CA THR A 462 21.62 43.71 1.80
C THR A 462 20.40 43.77 0.86
N ASP A 463 20.52 44.45 -0.27
CA ASP A 463 19.42 44.57 -1.23
C ASP A 463 19.33 43.29 -2.09
N PRO A 464 18.15 42.64 -2.17
CA PRO A 464 17.97 41.42 -2.94
C PRO A 464 18.02 41.68 -4.45
N GLY A 465 18.60 40.75 -5.21
CA GLY A 465 18.47 40.69 -6.66
C GLY A 465 17.13 40.10 -7.10
N ARG A 466 16.85 40.14 -8.42
CA ARG A 466 15.56 39.67 -8.97
C ARG A 466 15.22 38.22 -8.63
N ALA A 467 16.21 37.34 -8.59
CA ALA A 467 16.00 35.93 -8.26
C ALA A 467 15.49 35.75 -6.82
N VAL A 468 16.07 36.49 -5.87
CA VAL A 468 15.66 36.51 -4.46
C VAL A 468 14.26 37.13 -4.30
N GLU A 469 13.99 38.25 -4.98
CA GLU A 469 12.67 38.90 -4.94
C GLU A 469 11.55 37.97 -5.46
N SER A 470 11.80 37.30 -6.58
CA SER A 470 10.88 36.30 -7.14
C SER A 470 10.66 35.15 -6.16
N PHE A 471 11.72 34.61 -5.56
CA PHE A 471 11.60 33.56 -4.56
C PHE A 471 10.74 33.96 -3.36
N ARG A 472 11.00 35.14 -2.76
CA ARG A 472 10.20 35.66 -1.64
C ARG A 472 8.71 35.77 -2.00
N ARG A 473 8.38 36.37 -3.15
CA ARG A 473 6.98 36.57 -3.55
C ARG A 473 6.27 35.29 -3.96
N GLU A 474 6.94 34.44 -4.74
CA GLU A 474 6.30 33.33 -5.42
C GLU A 474 6.36 32.01 -4.66
N ARG A 475 7.40 31.78 -3.86
CA ARG A 475 7.55 30.55 -3.07
C ARG A 475 7.15 30.76 -1.62
N VAL A 476 7.61 31.83 -0.98
CA VAL A 476 7.31 32.10 0.45
C VAL A 476 5.90 32.67 0.62
N ILE A 477 5.61 33.86 0.07
CA ILE A 477 4.34 34.57 0.30
C ILE A 477 3.16 33.84 -0.36
N ARG A 478 3.28 33.47 -1.63
CA ARG A 478 2.21 32.78 -2.37
C ARG A 478 1.96 31.36 -1.83
N GLY A 479 3.01 30.65 -1.41
CA GLY A 479 2.91 29.34 -0.75
C GLY A 479 2.09 29.41 0.54
N LEU A 480 2.44 30.33 1.43
CA LEU A 480 1.72 30.54 2.69
C LEU A 480 0.26 30.95 2.46
N THR A 481 0.01 31.84 1.50
CA THR A 481 -1.35 32.30 1.14
C THR A 481 -2.22 31.15 0.62
N ARG A 482 -1.63 30.21 -0.13
CA ARG A 482 -2.33 29.03 -0.66
C ARG A 482 -2.66 28.02 0.43
N TYR A 483 -1.71 27.74 1.32
CA TYR A 483 -1.92 26.88 2.49
C TYR A 483 -3.04 27.44 3.40
N ALA A 484 -2.99 28.74 3.69
CA ALA A 484 -4.02 29.44 4.47
C ALA A 484 -5.42 29.39 3.84
N TRP A 485 -5.52 29.30 2.51
CA TRP A 485 -6.80 29.15 1.81
C TRP A 485 -7.36 27.73 1.87
N ARG A 486 -6.52 26.70 1.90
CA ARG A 486 -6.93 25.29 1.98
C ARG A 486 -7.46 24.90 3.38
N ASN A 487 -7.00 25.57 4.44
CA ASN A 487 -7.27 25.20 5.84
C ASN A 487 -8.30 26.08 6.58
N ARG A 488 -9.18 26.83 5.88
CA ARG A 488 -9.98 27.89 6.54
C ARG A 488 -11.13 27.38 7.44
N GLY A 489 -11.02 27.65 8.74
CA GLY A 489 -12.08 28.05 9.69
C GLY A 489 -11.70 29.40 10.33
N ASP A 490 -12.68 30.25 10.68
CA ASP A 490 -12.52 31.71 10.85
C ASP A 490 -11.44 32.22 11.85
N ALA A 491 -10.85 33.38 11.48
CA ALA A 491 -9.83 34.22 12.14
C ALA A 491 -8.37 33.75 11.97
N PHE A 492 -7.65 34.41 11.06
CA PHE A 492 -6.24 34.18 10.74
C PHE A 492 -5.32 35.03 11.64
N SER A 493 -4.43 34.41 12.40
CA SER A 493 -3.18 34.99 12.91
C SER A 493 -2.00 34.28 12.24
N VAL A 494 -0.93 35.01 11.92
CA VAL A 494 0.34 34.39 11.46
C VAL A 494 0.90 33.46 12.54
N ASP A 495 0.61 33.74 13.81
CA ASP A 495 0.97 32.92 14.98
C ASP A 495 0.29 31.54 15.02
N ASP A 496 -0.82 31.35 14.28
CA ASP A 496 -1.61 30.11 14.29
C ASP A 496 -1.28 29.19 13.08
N VAL A 497 -0.35 29.59 12.21
CA VAL A 497 0.12 28.76 11.10
C VAL A 497 1.30 27.93 11.57
N GLU A 498 1.16 26.60 11.58
CA GLU A 498 2.31 25.71 11.68
C GLU A 498 3.11 25.85 10.38
N LEU A 499 4.05 26.80 10.35
CA LEU A 499 4.85 27.13 9.16
C LEU A 499 5.65 25.92 8.62
N ALA A 500 5.92 24.94 9.49
CA ALA A 500 6.51 23.65 9.14
C ALA A 500 5.59 22.75 8.29
N GLU A 501 4.28 23.01 8.25
CA GLU A 501 3.31 22.26 7.45
C GLU A 501 3.07 22.88 6.06
N VAL A 502 3.58 24.07 5.79
CA VAL A 502 3.44 24.74 4.49
C VAL A 502 4.34 24.00 3.49
N PRO A 503 3.78 23.24 2.53
CA PRO A 503 4.57 22.33 1.71
C PRO A 503 5.67 23.04 0.91
N GLU A 504 5.40 24.26 0.45
CA GLU A 504 6.35 25.07 -0.32
C GLU A 504 7.50 25.64 0.53
N LEU A 505 7.28 25.91 1.82
CA LEU A 505 8.34 26.32 2.75
C LEU A 505 9.11 25.12 3.28
N LYS A 506 8.41 24.04 3.60
CA LYS A 506 9.00 22.76 3.99
C LYS A 506 9.95 22.24 2.91
N ALA A 507 9.53 22.21 1.64
CA ALA A 507 10.39 21.80 0.53
C ALA A 507 11.62 22.71 0.29
N VAL A 508 11.61 23.92 0.82
CA VAL A 508 12.72 24.90 0.71
C VAL A 508 13.67 24.81 1.91
N ILE A 509 13.13 24.50 3.09
CA ILE A 509 13.90 24.34 4.34
C ILE A 509 14.49 22.91 4.44
N ASP A 510 13.76 21.92 3.93
CA ASP A 510 14.15 20.51 3.87
C ASP A 510 14.83 20.17 2.54
N ALA A 511 15.25 21.16 1.74
CA ALA A 511 16.12 20.93 0.59
C ALA A 511 17.55 20.61 1.07
N ASN A 512 17.66 19.60 1.93
CA ASN A 512 18.88 19.03 2.45
C ASN A 512 19.61 18.35 1.29
N ASP A 513 20.55 19.07 0.68
CA ASP A 513 21.31 18.54 -0.44
C ASP A 513 22.72 18.11 -0.03
N LEU A 514 23.40 17.43 -0.96
CA LEU A 514 24.73 16.92 -0.70
C LEU A 514 25.80 18.04 -0.65
N ALA A 515 25.53 19.20 -1.26
CA ALA A 515 26.37 20.38 -1.15
C ALA A 515 26.27 20.99 0.25
N ASP A 516 25.10 20.97 0.89
CA ASP A 516 24.91 21.39 2.28
C ASP A 516 25.72 20.50 3.23
N VAL A 517 25.69 19.18 3.03
CA VAL A 517 26.52 18.24 3.79
C VAL A 517 28.01 18.58 3.66
N LYS A 518 28.50 18.79 2.43
CA LYS A 518 29.91 19.11 2.17
C LYS A 518 30.31 20.48 2.74
N ARG A 519 29.40 21.47 2.70
CA ARG A 519 29.60 22.81 3.26
C ARG A 519 29.67 22.76 4.79
N ARG A 520 28.81 21.97 5.44
CA ARG A 520 28.68 21.93 6.90
C ARG A 520 29.71 21.02 7.56
N PHE A 521 30.12 19.95 6.88
CA PHE A 521 31.10 18.96 7.32
C PHE A 521 32.26 18.87 6.31
N PRO A 522 33.16 19.86 6.29
CA PRO A 522 34.22 19.95 5.28
C PRO A 522 35.28 18.84 5.39
N ASP A 523 35.41 18.21 6.56
CA ASP A 523 36.35 17.11 6.82
C ASP A 523 35.67 15.73 6.69
N LEU A 524 34.42 15.68 6.23
CA LEU A 524 33.71 14.45 5.93
C LEU A 524 34.33 13.75 4.70
N ASP A 525 34.72 12.48 4.88
CA ASP A 525 35.21 11.61 3.82
C ASP A 525 34.25 10.43 3.59
N PRO A 526 33.38 10.49 2.56
CA PRO A 526 32.49 9.38 2.22
C PRO A 526 33.22 8.07 1.90
N ALA A 527 34.48 8.11 1.44
CA ALA A 527 35.25 6.91 1.15
C ALA A 527 35.70 6.18 2.43
N ALA A 528 35.82 6.90 3.54
CA ALA A 528 36.15 6.35 4.85
C ALA A 528 34.91 5.89 5.64
N TRP A 529 33.68 6.16 5.17
CA TRP A 529 32.45 5.91 5.95
C TRP A 529 32.28 4.47 6.46
N ALA A 530 32.75 3.47 5.71
CA ALA A 530 32.65 2.08 6.15
C ALA A 530 33.50 1.77 7.40
N ASP A 531 34.64 2.44 7.56
CA ASP A 531 35.61 2.26 8.66
C ASP A 531 36.30 3.61 8.94
N PRO A 532 35.61 4.57 9.57
CA PRO A 532 36.15 5.89 9.76
C PRO A 532 37.27 5.86 10.82
N PRO A 533 38.39 6.58 10.62
CA PRO A 533 39.44 6.64 11.62
C PRO A 533 38.94 7.28 12.92
N ALA A 534 39.49 6.83 14.05
CA ALA A 534 39.16 7.36 15.36
C ALA A 534 39.46 8.87 15.46
N ASP A 535 38.63 9.59 16.22
CA ASP A 535 38.70 11.02 16.47
C ASP A 535 38.57 11.89 15.20
N THR A 536 37.85 11.40 14.17
CA THR A 536 37.59 12.15 12.93
C THR A 536 36.17 12.72 12.88
N GLU A 537 35.97 13.76 12.06
CA GLU A 537 34.63 14.28 11.77
C GLU A 537 33.73 13.19 11.16
N THR A 538 34.28 12.35 10.29
CA THR A 538 33.55 11.25 9.66
C THR A 538 33.04 10.23 10.69
N GLU A 539 33.86 9.85 11.67
CA GLU A 539 33.43 8.95 12.75
C GLU A 539 32.27 9.55 13.56
N ARG A 540 32.40 10.81 13.96
CA ARG A 540 31.37 11.52 14.73
C ARG A 540 30.07 11.65 13.95
N VAL A 541 30.14 12.12 12.70
CA VAL A 541 28.96 12.29 11.83
C VAL A 541 28.29 10.95 11.58
N LYS A 542 29.06 9.88 11.33
CA LYS A 542 28.51 8.52 11.17
C LYS A 542 27.74 8.06 12.40
N ALA A 543 28.33 8.18 13.59
CA ALA A 543 27.69 7.77 14.84
C ALA A 543 26.37 8.53 15.06
N GLU A 544 26.40 9.86 14.93
CA GLU A 544 25.19 10.70 15.07
C GLU A 544 24.13 10.38 14.01
N THR A 545 24.54 10.09 12.77
CA THR A 545 23.63 9.71 11.68
C THR A 545 22.93 8.39 11.98
N ILE A 546 23.67 7.38 12.46
CA ILE A 546 23.10 6.08 12.83
C ILE A 546 22.08 6.23 13.97
N ASP A 547 22.42 7.00 15.01
CA ASP A 547 21.50 7.25 16.13
C ASP A 547 20.19 7.92 15.66
N ARG A 548 20.28 8.91 14.77
CA ARG A 548 19.11 9.61 14.21
C ARG A 548 18.28 8.75 13.26
N LEU A 549 18.92 7.89 12.47
CA LEU A 549 18.20 6.90 11.66
C LEU A 549 17.45 5.91 12.58
N CYS A 550 18.02 5.54 13.72
CA CYS A 550 17.34 4.72 14.70
C CYS A 550 16.09 5.39 15.28
N ASP A 551 16.13 6.69 15.54
CA ASP A 551 14.93 7.46 15.95
C ASP A 551 13.82 7.45 14.87
N ARG A 552 14.20 7.29 13.59
CA ARG A 552 13.27 7.17 12.45
C ARG A 552 12.75 5.75 12.21
N GLY A 553 13.20 4.78 13.01
CA GLY A 553 12.73 3.39 12.96
C GLY A 553 13.73 2.40 12.37
N TYR A 554 14.93 2.81 11.98
CA TYR A 554 15.97 1.84 11.63
C TYR A 554 16.46 1.11 12.88
N THR A 555 16.93 -0.13 12.75
CA THR A 555 17.81 -0.71 13.76
C THR A 555 19.25 -0.25 13.51
N PRO A 556 20.16 -0.38 14.49
CA PRO A 556 21.57 -0.06 14.25
C PRO A 556 22.16 -0.84 13.07
N ALA A 557 21.72 -2.08 12.85
CA ALA A 557 22.18 -2.91 11.74
C ALA A 557 21.66 -2.43 10.38
N SER A 558 20.38 -2.07 10.27
CA SER A 558 19.84 -1.53 9.02
C SER A 558 20.32 -0.11 8.75
N ALA A 559 20.49 0.73 9.77
CA ALA A 559 21.08 2.07 9.66
C ALA A 559 22.54 2.02 9.16
N GLU A 560 23.36 1.11 9.68
CA GLU A 560 24.73 0.88 9.18
C GLU A 560 24.73 0.47 7.70
N LEU A 561 23.89 -0.50 7.33
CA LEU A 561 23.80 -0.98 5.94
C LEU A 561 23.32 0.11 4.98
N THR A 562 22.26 0.84 5.33
CA THR A 562 21.69 1.91 4.51
C THR A 562 22.64 3.08 4.38
N SER A 563 23.20 3.59 5.49
CA SER A 563 24.16 4.71 5.44
C SER A 563 25.40 4.36 4.63
N ARG A 564 25.93 3.13 4.75
CA ARG A 564 27.07 2.67 3.95
C ARG A 564 26.72 2.58 2.46
N ALA A 565 25.55 2.07 2.10
CA ALA A 565 25.12 1.97 0.71
C ALA A 565 24.93 3.35 0.05
N VAL A 566 24.39 4.32 0.80
CA VAL A 566 24.26 5.71 0.35
C VAL A 566 25.64 6.35 0.22
N MET A 567 26.50 6.23 1.22
CA MET A 567 27.82 6.87 1.21
C MET A 567 28.75 6.30 0.13
N GLU A 568 28.57 5.05 -0.27
CA GLU A 568 29.27 4.47 -1.44
C GLU A 568 28.85 5.14 -2.77
N GLN A 569 27.60 5.57 -2.90
CA GLN A 569 27.12 6.33 -4.06
C GLN A 569 27.64 7.77 -3.99
N VAL A 570 27.44 8.44 -2.85
CA VAL A 570 27.93 9.79 -2.56
C VAL A 570 29.42 9.91 -2.87
N ARG A 571 30.24 8.93 -2.47
CA ARG A 571 31.68 8.86 -2.78
C ARG A 571 32.01 9.13 -4.26
N LYS A 572 31.15 8.68 -5.19
CA LYS A 572 31.39 8.80 -6.64
C LYS A 572 31.15 10.23 -7.13
N GLU A 573 30.18 10.92 -6.54
CA GLU A 573 29.77 12.28 -6.88
C GLU A 573 30.53 13.33 -6.05
N TRP A 574 31.03 12.97 -4.86
CA TRP A 574 31.67 13.86 -3.90
C TRP A 574 32.76 14.78 -4.47
N PRO A 575 33.63 14.34 -5.41
CA PRO A 575 34.63 15.21 -6.01
C PRO A 575 34.05 16.30 -6.90
N ASP A 576 32.91 16.04 -7.54
CA ASP A 576 32.26 16.92 -8.53
C ASP A 576 31.29 17.92 -7.88
N ILE A 577 31.05 17.78 -6.57
CA ILE A 577 30.20 18.68 -5.80
C ILE A 577 31.03 19.88 -5.35
N ASP A 578 30.66 21.07 -5.81
CA ASP A 578 31.28 22.30 -5.35
C ASP A 578 30.90 22.54 -3.88
N GLY A 579 31.84 22.30 -2.97
CA GLY A 579 31.73 22.67 -1.55
C GLY A 579 32.24 24.10 -1.26
N GLU A 580 32.74 24.78 -2.29
CA GLU A 580 33.24 26.16 -2.24
C GLU A 580 32.17 27.10 -2.82
N ARG A 581 32.08 28.32 -2.27
CA ARG A 581 31.18 29.38 -2.76
C ARG A 581 31.24 29.46 -4.29
N ALA A 582 30.08 29.36 -4.95
CA ALA A 582 29.97 29.72 -6.36
C ALA A 582 30.47 31.16 -6.53
N GLY A 583 31.71 31.36 -7.02
CA GLY A 583 32.24 32.72 -7.17
C GLY A 583 33.73 32.92 -7.36
N ASP A 584 34.64 32.00 -7.04
CA ASP A 584 36.09 32.29 -7.18
C ASP A 584 36.70 31.91 -8.55
N ALA A 585 35.88 31.97 -9.61
CA ALA A 585 36.39 32.08 -10.97
C ALA A 585 36.61 33.56 -11.31
N GLY A 586 37.77 34.09 -10.95
CA GLY A 586 38.23 35.40 -11.44
C GLY A 586 38.12 35.48 -12.97
N PRO A 587 37.77 36.66 -13.54
CA PRO A 587 37.44 36.76 -14.95
C PRO A 587 38.67 36.44 -15.80
N SER A 588 38.63 35.33 -16.54
CA SER A 588 39.61 35.07 -17.58
C SER A 588 39.34 36.03 -18.75
N ASP A 589 40.13 37.09 -18.81
CA ASP A 589 40.28 37.93 -20.00
C ASP A 589 40.70 37.05 -21.19
N GLY A 590 39.76 36.85 -22.11
CA GLY A 590 39.94 36.05 -23.33
C GLY A 590 39.16 36.65 -24.50
N ALA A 591 39.57 37.85 -24.93
CA ALA A 591 39.02 38.54 -26.08
C ALA A 591 39.15 37.75 -27.40
N GLY A 592 38.07 37.68 -28.17
CA GLY A 592 38.06 37.31 -29.60
C GLY A 592 36.66 37.45 -30.22
N PRO A 593 36.51 38.00 -31.44
CA PRO A 593 35.35 38.79 -31.83
C PRO A 593 34.36 38.07 -32.76
N ASP A 594 33.15 38.63 -32.83
CA ASP A 594 32.06 38.50 -33.84
C ASP A 594 30.75 38.22 -33.08
N GLY A 595 29.74 39.08 -33.04
CA GLY A 595 29.24 39.95 -34.08
C GLY A 595 27.92 39.38 -34.60
N GLY A 596 26.79 39.66 -33.92
CA GLY A 596 25.47 39.42 -34.51
C GLY A 596 24.32 39.17 -33.53
N GLY A 597 23.54 40.23 -33.28
CA GLY A 597 22.07 40.21 -33.38
C GLY A 597 21.26 39.40 -32.38
N ASP A 598 20.62 40.12 -31.46
CA ASP A 598 19.45 39.77 -30.63
C ASP A 598 18.20 39.44 -31.50
N PRO A 599 17.43 38.37 -31.18
CA PRO A 599 15.97 38.45 -31.35
C PRO A 599 15.21 37.65 -30.27
N TRP A 600 14.04 38.12 -29.81
CA TRP A 600 13.60 37.89 -28.43
C TRP A 600 13.25 39.23 -27.73
N ASP A 601 12.73 40.27 -28.39
CA ASP A 601 11.33 40.29 -28.89
C ASP A 601 10.77 38.95 -29.29
#